data_AF-A0A8W8MXZ6-F1
#
_entry.id   AF-A0A8W8MXZ6-F1
#
_cell.length_a   1.000
_cell.length_b   1.000
_cell.length_c   1.000
_cell.angle_alpha   90.00
_cell.angle_beta   90.00
_cell.angle_gamma   90.00
#
_symmetry.space_group_name_H-M   'P 1'
#
loop_
_entity.id
_entity.type
_entity.pdbx_description
1 polymer ?
#
loop_
_entity_poly.entity_id
_entity_poly.type
_entity_poly.pdbx_seq_one_letter_code
_entity_poly.pdbx_strand_id
1 'polypeptide(L)'
;MADGLSVRTVVERLLQRDIPDQIGETSGVQFELTGMRTTNLHLPSAAMKNDVITTKGGGVSMVGKYRFTYGRLLSGDGDFDVIVSGLSLVISPPIRHRNQNARHPRVTHVNSHGDQRNPNNADRDTLMRLVHHGHVECTARSVKIKFRGKSARLCGFLTKVFSRWIISQLQISTAEFVKSWFREEPDMSSIALMALFAMNDDNAVGK
;
A
#
# COMPACT_ATOMS: atom_id res chain seq x y z
N MET A 1 29.52 -13.84 -7.71
CA MET A 1 29.07 -13.75 -6.31
C MET A 1 27.69 -13.08 -6.36
N ALA A 2 26.63 -13.87 -6.28
CA ALA A 2 25.28 -13.33 -6.21
C ALA A 2 25.00 -13.09 -4.73
N ASP A 3 25.22 -11.85 -4.27
CA ASP A 3 24.73 -11.42 -2.97
C ASP A 3 23.23 -11.66 -2.98
N GLY A 4 22.78 -12.65 -2.20
CA GLY A 4 21.37 -12.99 -2.10
C GLY A 4 20.63 -11.76 -1.64
N LEU A 5 19.89 -11.12 -2.56
CA LEU A 5 18.95 -10.06 -2.23
C LEU A 5 18.03 -10.62 -1.15
N SER A 6 18.26 -10.20 0.10
CA SER A 6 17.38 -10.59 1.18
C SER A 6 16.00 -10.05 0.82
N VAL A 7 14.98 -10.84 1.08
CA VAL A 7 13.58 -10.47 0.80
C VAL A 7 13.25 -9.10 1.37
N ARG A 8 13.79 -8.82 2.56
CA ARG A 8 13.73 -7.51 3.20
C ARG A 8 14.18 -6.39 2.28
N THR A 9 15.34 -6.56 1.65
CA THR A 9 15.94 -5.58 0.73
C THR A 9 15.07 -5.39 -0.52
N VAL A 10 14.43 -6.45 -1.00
CA VAL A 10 13.49 -6.35 -2.13
C VAL A 10 12.29 -5.50 -1.72
N VAL A 11 11.63 -5.83 -0.61
CA VAL A 11 10.47 -5.09 -0.10
C VAL A 11 10.82 -3.64 0.28
N GLU A 12 11.98 -3.40 0.88
CA GLU A 12 12.44 -2.06 1.24
C GLU A 12 12.75 -1.20 0.01
N ARG A 13 13.39 -1.75 -1.03
CA ARG A 13 13.65 -1.01 -2.29
C ARG A 13 12.37 -0.66 -3.03
N LEU A 14 11.37 -1.54 -3.00
CA LEU A 14 10.09 -1.34 -3.68
C LEU A 14 9.33 -0.11 -3.15
N LEU A 15 9.52 0.20 -1.88
CA LEU A 15 8.80 1.29 -1.20
C LEU A 15 9.63 2.59 -1.10
N GLN A 16 10.85 2.59 -1.66
CA GLN A 16 11.76 3.73 -1.76
C GLN A 16 11.66 4.52 -3.08
N ARG A 17 10.72 4.18 -3.97
CA ARG A 17 10.57 4.85 -5.27
C ARG A 17 9.99 6.27 -5.13
N ASP A 18 10.36 7.16 -6.04
CA ASP A 18 9.90 8.55 -6.05
C ASP A 18 8.38 8.63 -6.17
N ILE A 19 7.77 9.47 -5.34
CA ILE A 19 6.34 9.75 -5.38
C ILE A 19 6.15 10.93 -6.33
N PRO A 20 5.31 10.82 -7.37
CA PRO A 20 5.16 11.86 -8.38
C PRO A 20 4.67 13.16 -7.75
N ASP A 21 5.14 14.28 -8.27
CA ASP A 21 4.68 15.62 -7.91
C ASP A 21 3.18 15.78 -8.14
N GLN A 22 2.55 16.60 -7.30
CA GLN A 22 1.09 16.70 -7.25
C GLN A 22 0.66 18.14 -7.23
N ILE A 23 -0.21 18.49 -8.16
CA ILE A 23 -0.71 19.84 -8.37
C ILE A 23 -2.22 19.78 -8.41
N GLY A 24 -2.89 20.66 -7.68
CA GLY A 24 -4.34 20.64 -7.64
C GLY A 24 -4.96 21.82 -6.92
N GLU A 25 -6.28 21.76 -6.77
CA GLU A 25 -7.06 22.73 -6.04
C GLU A 25 -8.06 22.01 -5.11
N THR A 26 -8.15 22.44 -3.86
CA THR A 26 -9.19 21.95 -2.94
C THR A 26 -9.61 23.03 -1.95
N SER A 27 -10.92 23.15 -1.71
CA SER A 27 -11.48 24.18 -0.82
C SER A 27 -11.01 25.61 -1.14
N GLY A 28 -10.80 25.92 -2.43
CA GLY A 28 -10.29 27.22 -2.91
C GLY A 28 -8.80 27.46 -2.69
N VAL A 29 -8.05 26.43 -2.26
CA VAL A 29 -6.59 26.44 -2.12
C VAL A 29 -5.98 25.75 -3.33
N GLN A 30 -5.24 26.49 -4.14
CA GLN A 30 -4.33 25.92 -5.12
C GLN A 30 -3.09 25.42 -4.40
N PHE A 31 -2.61 24.23 -4.73
CA PHE A 31 -1.46 23.63 -4.06
C PHE A 31 -0.57 22.85 -5.00
N GLU A 32 0.70 22.77 -4.63
CA GLU A 32 1.72 21.92 -5.21
C GLU A 32 2.40 21.16 -4.08
N LEU A 33 2.57 19.86 -4.23
CA LEU A 33 3.32 18.99 -3.34
C LEU A 33 4.38 18.29 -4.18
N THR A 34 5.65 18.59 -3.94
CA THR A 34 6.75 18.23 -4.84
C THR A 34 7.93 17.63 -4.10
N GLY A 35 8.75 16.89 -4.84
CA GLY A 35 9.97 16.26 -4.31
C GLY A 35 9.67 15.31 -3.15
N MET A 36 8.52 14.63 -3.22
CA MET A 36 8.08 13.71 -2.19
C MET A 36 8.90 12.43 -2.24
N ARG A 37 9.50 12.08 -1.10
CA ARG A 37 10.30 10.86 -0.96
C ARG A 37 9.96 10.13 0.32
N THR A 38 9.92 8.80 0.24
CA THR A 38 9.82 7.94 1.42
C THR A 38 11.14 7.99 2.20
N THR A 39 11.09 8.34 3.48
CA THR A 39 12.25 8.39 4.38
C THR A 39 12.33 7.20 5.32
N ASN A 40 11.18 6.61 5.63
CA ASN A 40 11.12 5.41 6.45
C ASN A 40 9.93 4.56 6.03
N LEU A 41 10.09 3.27 6.16
CA LEU A 41 9.07 2.29 5.87
C LEU A 41 9.09 1.22 6.96
N HIS A 42 7.93 0.98 7.54
CA HIS A 42 7.66 -0.14 8.39
C HIS A 42 6.90 -1.21 7.60
N LEU A 43 7.49 -2.39 7.49
CA LEU A 43 6.89 -3.51 6.78
C LEU A 43 5.64 -4.02 7.51
N PRO A 44 4.53 -4.25 6.79
CA PRO A 44 3.34 -4.82 7.40
C PRO A 44 3.53 -6.32 7.66
N SER A 45 2.96 -6.83 8.75
CA SER A 45 2.80 -8.27 8.95
C SER A 45 1.84 -8.82 7.88
N ALA A 46 2.10 -10.01 7.34
CA ALA A 46 1.27 -10.61 6.29
C ALA A 46 0.55 -11.88 6.78
N ALA A 47 -0.65 -12.11 6.28
CA ALA A 47 -1.39 -13.35 6.53
C ALA A 47 -2.16 -13.73 5.27
N MET A 48 -2.18 -15.03 4.96
CA MET A 48 -2.98 -15.57 3.87
C MET A 48 -4.15 -16.36 4.42
N LYS A 49 -5.35 -16.08 3.90
CA LYS A 49 -6.55 -16.86 4.21
C LYS A 49 -7.47 -16.89 3.00
N ASN A 50 -7.92 -18.07 2.60
CA ASN A 50 -8.87 -18.26 1.49
C ASN A 50 -8.41 -17.56 0.20
N ASP A 51 -7.15 -17.75 -0.19
CA ASP A 51 -6.53 -17.11 -1.36
C ASP A 51 -6.49 -15.58 -1.33
N VAL A 52 -6.70 -14.96 -0.16
CA VAL A 52 -6.54 -13.52 0.04
C VAL A 52 -5.31 -13.28 0.91
N ILE A 53 -4.40 -12.44 0.42
CA ILE A 53 -3.26 -11.94 1.19
C ILE A 53 -3.70 -10.64 1.83
N THR A 54 -3.56 -10.58 3.16
CA THR A 54 -3.79 -9.36 3.92
C THR A 54 -2.52 -8.97 4.64
N THR A 55 -2.10 -7.73 4.48
CA THR A 55 -1.02 -7.15 5.25
C THR A 55 -1.57 -6.15 6.25
N LYS A 56 -0.99 -6.06 7.46
CA LYS A 56 -1.45 -5.15 8.52
C LYS A 56 -0.28 -4.51 9.25
N GLY A 57 -0.53 -3.32 9.79
CA GLY A 57 0.43 -2.64 10.67
C GLY A 57 1.62 -2.00 9.96
N GLY A 58 1.56 -1.84 8.64
CA GLY A 58 2.59 -1.12 7.91
C GLY A 58 2.57 0.37 8.25
N GLY A 59 3.65 1.05 7.90
CA GLY A 59 3.76 2.51 8.08
C GLY A 59 4.74 3.10 7.08
N VAL A 60 4.48 4.33 6.66
CA VAL A 60 5.33 5.07 5.72
C VAL A 60 5.57 6.45 6.29
N SER A 61 6.82 6.88 6.31
CA SER A 61 7.18 8.27 6.55
C SER A 61 7.70 8.87 5.26
N MET A 62 7.24 10.07 4.93
CA MET A 62 7.63 10.80 3.72
C MET A 62 8.01 12.21 4.09
N VAL A 63 8.84 12.82 3.26
CA VAL A 63 9.13 14.25 3.30
C VAL A 63 8.94 14.83 1.92
N GLY A 64 8.61 16.11 1.84
CA GLY A 64 8.48 16.82 0.58
C GLY A 64 8.42 18.32 0.78
N LYS A 65 8.20 19.02 -0.33
CA LYS A 65 8.00 20.47 -0.36
C LYS A 65 6.56 20.76 -0.74
N TYR A 66 5.98 21.77 -0.11
CA TYR A 66 4.66 22.24 -0.47
C TYR A 66 4.71 23.69 -0.89
N ARG A 67 3.79 24.07 -1.78
CA ARG A 67 3.42 25.44 -2.08
C ARG A 67 1.90 25.51 -2.08
N PHE A 68 1.33 26.59 -1.58
CA PHE A 68 -0.11 26.82 -1.67
C PHE A 68 -0.43 28.29 -1.86
N THR A 69 -1.60 28.54 -2.44
CA THR A 69 -2.18 29.85 -2.65
C THR A 69 -3.68 29.78 -2.36
N TYR A 70 -4.19 30.66 -1.50
CA TYR A 70 -5.60 30.82 -1.18
C TYR A 70 -6.05 32.23 -1.54
N GLY A 71 -6.71 32.36 -2.70
CA GLY A 71 -7.05 33.66 -3.29
C GLY A 71 -5.82 34.54 -3.51
N ARG A 72 -5.96 35.85 -3.34
CA ARG A 72 -4.83 36.82 -3.40
C ARG A 72 -4.22 37.13 -2.02
N LEU A 73 -4.76 36.54 -0.96
CA LEU A 73 -4.54 36.99 0.42
C LEU A 73 -3.48 36.18 1.16
N LEU A 74 -3.32 34.91 0.80
CA LEU A 74 -2.45 34.00 1.53
C LEU A 74 -1.77 33.04 0.57
N SER A 75 -0.44 33.08 0.56
CA SER A 75 0.38 32.08 -0.09
C SER A 75 1.49 31.66 0.84
N GLY A 76 2.07 30.50 0.56
CA GLY A 76 3.26 30.08 1.28
C GLY A 76 3.80 28.78 0.75
N ASP A 77 5.06 28.56 1.06
CA ASP A 77 5.80 27.36 0.74
C ASP A 77 6.63 26.90 1.94
N GLY A 78 7.15 25.69 1.84
CA GLY A 78 8.10 25.14 2.79
C GLY A 78 8.19 23.62 2.71
N ASP A 79 8.80 23.04 3.73
CA ASP A 79 8.92 21.59 3.85
C ASP A 79 7.78 21.03 4.70
N PHE A 80 7.37 19.80 4.38
CA PHE A 80 6.46 19.03 5.19
C PHE A 80 6.96 17.60 5.40
N ASP A 81 6.63 17.05 6.57
CA ASP A 81 6.83 15.66 6.92
C ASP A 81 5.45 14.97 7.00
N VAL A 82 5.32 13.78 6.46
CA VAL A 82 4.12 12.95 6.54
C VAL A 82 4.45 11.65 7.24
N ILE A 83 3.58 11.24 8.16
CA ILE A 83 3.63 9.92 8.78
C ILE A 83 2.28 9.26 8.54
N VAL A 84 2.30 8.15 7.82
CA VAL A 84 1.16 7.27 7.57
C VAL A 84 1.31 6.02 8.43
N SER A 85 0.26 5.67 9.15
CA SER A 85 0.26 4.51 10.05
C SER A 85 -0.93 3.58 9.77
N GLY A 86 -0.72 2.29 10.05
CA GLY A 86 -1.72 1.27 9.81
C GLY A 86 -1.98 1.04 8.33
N LEU A 87 -0.93 1.11 7.51
CA LEU A 87 -0.97 0.71 6.11
C LEU A 87 -1.31 -0.78 6.04
N SER A 88 -2.27 -1.12 5.18
CA SER A 88 -2.75 -2.47 4.98
C SER A 88 -3.02 -2.69 3.50
N LEU A 89 -2.47 -3.75 2.96
CA LEU A 89 -2.70 -4.20 1.59
C LEU A 89 -3.61 -5.42 1.62
N VAL A 90 -4.58 -5.45 0.72
CA VAL A 90 -5.40 -6.63 0.45
C VAL A 90 -5.15 -7.01 -0.99
N ILE A 91 -4.62 -8.21 -1.21
CA ILE A 91 -4.45 -8.81 -2.52
C ILE A 91 -5.40 -9.99 -2.58
N SER A 92 -6.45 -9.85 -3.37
CA SER A 92 -7.51 -10.85 -3.51
C SER A 92 -7.59 -11.36 -4.94
N PRO A 93 -8.20 -12.53 -5.18
CA PRO A 93 -8.50 -12.97 -6.54
C PRO A 93 -9.37 -11.91 -7.24
N PRO A 94 -9.33 -11.84 -8.59
CA PRO A 94 -10.11 -10.85 -9.32
C PRO A 94 -11.59 -10.97 -8.93
N ILE A 95 -12.22 -9.84 -8.65
CA ILE A 95 -13.65 -9.77 -8.34
C ILE A 95 -14.38 -10.33 -9.56
N ARG A 96 -14.84 -11.58 -9.46
CA ARG A 96 -15.72 -12.16 -10.47
C ARG A 96 -17.02 -11.37 -10.37
N HIS A 97 -17.21 -10.39 -11.27
CA HIS A 97 -18.54 -9.86 -11.49
C HIS A 97 -19.41 -11.05 -11.84
N ARG A 98 -20.28 -11.43 -10.89
CA ARG A 98 -21.25 -12.48 -11.07
C ARG A 98 -22.18 -11.99 -12.16
N ASN A 99 -21.91 -12.38 -13.41
CA ASN A 99 -22.88 -12.27 -14.49
C ASN A 99 -24.15 -12.94 -13.96
N GLN A 100 -25.18 -12.14 -13.67
CA GLN A 100 -26.47 -12.63 -13.18
C GLN A 100 -27.22 -13.48 -14.23
N ASN A 101 -26.62 -13.73 -15.40
CA ASN A 101 -27.17 -14.57 -16.46
C ASN A 101 -26.65 -16.02 -16.46
N ALA A 102 -25.89 -16.46 -15.46
CA ALA A 102 -25.55 -17.88 -15.32
C ALA A 102 -26.77 -18.66 -14.80
N ARG A 103 -27.55 -19.22 -15.74
CA ARG A 103 -28.54 -20.28 -15.49
C ARG A 103 -27.95 -21.32 -14.51
N HIS A 104 -28.73 -21.64 -13.47
CA HIS A 104 -28.44 -22.63 -12.43
C HIS A 104 -27.48 -23.76 -12.86
N PRO A 105 -26.30 -23.88 -12.25
CA PRO A 105 -25.56 -25.14 -12.27
C PRO A 105 -26.26 -26.10 -11.31
N ARG A 106 -26.63 -27.29 -11.82
CA ARG A 106 -27.07 -28.42 -10.99
C ARG A 106 -25.99 -28.73 -9.96
N VAL A 107 -26.43 -28.85 -8.71
CA VAL A 107 -25.64 -29.30 -7.56
C VAL A 107 -24.99 -30.63 -7.91
N THR A 108 -23.66 -30.65 -7.95
CA THR A 108 -22.90 -31.90 -7.82
C THR A 108 -22.21 -31.81 -6.47
N HIS A 109 -22.71 -32.58 -5.50
CA HIS A 109 -22.06 -32.76 -4.20
C HIS A 109 -20.69 -33.39 -4.45
N VAL A 110 -19.63 -32.60 -4.30
CA VAL A 110 -18.27 -33.11 -4.16
C VAL A 110 -17.83 -32.81 -2.73
N ASN A 111 -17.64 -33.89 -1.97
CA ASN A 111 -17.17 -33.86 -0.59
C ASN A 111 -15.91 -33.00 -0.47
N SER A 112 -16.03 -31.88 0.24
CA SER A 112 -14.86 -31.11 0.68
C SER A 112 -14.29 -31.82 1.91
N HIS A 113 -13.34 -32.73 1.69
CA HIS A 113 -12.45 -33.14 2.76
C HIS A 113 -11.64 -31.91 3.21
N GLY A 114 -11.65 -31.68 4.52
CA GLY A 114 -10.95 -30.57 5.15
C GLY A 114 -9.45 -30.72 4.99
N ASP A 115 -8.89 -30.02 4.02
CA ASP A 115 -7.49 -29.62 4.07
C ASP A 115 -7.39 -28.46 5.07
N GLN A 116 -6.96 -28.77 6.29
CA GLN A 116 -6.29 -27.79 7.15
C GLN A 116 -4.99 -27.37 6.45
N ARG A 117 -5.09 -26.53 5.42
CA ARG A 117 -3.92 -25.83 4.88
C ARG A 117 -3.40 -24.92 5.99
N ASN A 118 -2.16 -25.18 6.40
CA ASN A 118 -1.42 -24.33 7.31
C ASN A 118 -1.54 -22.87 6.80
N PRO A 119 -2.04 -21.91 7.60
CA PRO A 119 -2.28 -20.53 7.16
C PRO A 119 -1.04 -19.79 6.63
N ASN A 120 0.15 -20.37 6.81
CA ASN A 120 1.43 -19.81 6.38
C ASN A 120 2.03 -20.49 5.13
N ASN A 121 1.44 -21.56 4.59
CA ASN A 121 1.90 -22.20 3.34
C ASN A 121 1.02 -21.79 2.16
N ALA A 122 1.32 -20.61 1.63
CA ALA A 122 0.82 -20.20 0.32
C ALA A 122 1.42 -21.09 -0.77
N ASP A 123 0.60 -21.91 -1.42
CA ASP A 123 1.04 -22.67 -2.60
C ASP A 123 1.51 -21.71 -3.71
N ARG A 124 2.66 -22.00 -4.33
CA ARG A 124 3.29 -21.12 -5.34
C ARG A 124 2.32 -20.79 -6.47
N ASP A 125 1.51 -21.76 -6.87
CA ASP A 125 0.50 -21.58 -7.92
C ASP A 125 -0.62 -20.61 -7.54
N THR A 126 -0.97 -20.54 -6.25
CA THR A 126 -1.93 -19.55 -5.75
C THR A 126 -1.31 -18.16 -5.71
N LEU A 127 -0.05 -18.04 -5.29
CA LEU A 127 0.68 -16.77 -5.32
C LEU A 127 0.82 -16.24 -6.74
N MET A 128 1.23 -17.08 -7.68
CA MET A 128 1.36 -16.68 -9.09
C MET A 128 0.01 -16.25 -9.69
N ARG A 129 -1.10 -16.92 -9.33
CA ARG A 129 -2.45 -16.49 -9.73
C ARG A 129 -2.81 -15.10 -9.19
N LEU A 130 -2.43 -14.79 -7.95
CA LEU A 130 -2.64 -13.46 -7.36
C LEU A 130 -1.73 -12.41 -7.98
N VAL A 131 -0.49 -12.74 -8.32
CA VAL A 131 0.42 -11.84 -9.04
C VAL A 131 -0.17 -11.51 -10.42
N HIS A 132 -0.58 -12.51 -11.19
CA HIS A 132 -1.06 -12.27 -12.56
C HIS A 132 -2.45 -11.62 -12.65
N HIS A 133 -3.34 -11.93 -11.71
CA HIS A 133 -4.76 -11.59 -11.83
C HIS A 133 -5.38 -10.95 -10.58
N GLY A 134 -4.59 -10.75 -9.53
CA GLY A 134 -5.08 -10.26 -8.25
C GLY A 134 -5.60 -8.82 -8.33
N HIS A 135 -6.66 -8.58 -7.59
CA HIS A 135 -7.07 -7.23 -7.24
C HIS A 135 -6.25 -6.76 -6.04
N VAL A 136 -5.65 -5.57 -6.14
CA VAL A 136 -4.87 -4.96 -5.05
C VAL A 136 -5.61 -3.72 -4.55
N GLU A 137 -5.86 -3.72 -3.25
CA GLU A 137 -6.39 -2.59 -2.49
C GLU A 137 -5.37 -2.18 -1.44
N CYS A 138 -5.28 -0.89 -1.19
CA CYS A 138 -4.47 -0.31 -0.13
C CYS A 138 -5.36 0.53 0.78
N THR A 139 -5.20 0.37 2.08
CA THR A 139 -5.86 1.18 3.09
C THR A 139 -4.83 1.74 4.06
N ALA A 140 -5.13 2.90 4.64
CA ALA A 140 -4.31 3.55 5.64
C ALA A 140 -5.21 4.03 6.78
N ARG A 141 -4.82 3.75 8.02
CA ARG A 141 -5.63 4.09 9.20
C ARG A 141 -5.55 5.56 9.56
N SER A 142 -4.34 6.13 9.54
CA SER A 142 -4.14 7.52 9.94
C SER A 142 -2.98 8.15 9.20
N VAL A 143 -3.09 9.48 9.02
CA VAL A 143 -2.06 10.32 8.43
C VAL A 143 -1.85 11.53 9.32
N LYS A 144 -0.59 11.80 9.65
CA LYS A 144 -0.15 13.00 10.35
C LYS A 144 0.75 13.79 9.42
N ILE A 145 0.52 15.09 9.32
CA ILE A 145 1.30 15.99 8.49
C ILE A 145 1.87 17.08 9.39
N LYS A 146 3.16 17.35 9.24
CA LYS A 146 3.88 18.40 9.98
C LYS A 146 4.48 19.37 8.98
N PHE A 147 4.00 20.61 8.99
CA PHE A 147 4.58 21.70 8.19
C PHE A 147 5.64 22.41 9.03
N ARG A 148 6.85 22.57 8.48
CA ARG A 148 7.97 23.18 9.21
C ARG A 148 7.85 24.70 9.22
N GLY A 149 8.08 25.31 10.38
CA GLY A 149 8.17 26.77 10.54
C GLY A 149 6.87 27.56 10.37
N LYS A 150 5.70 26.93 10.43
CA LYS A 150 4.39 27.62 10.30
C LYS A 150 3.62 27.70 11.62
N SER A 151 2.70 28.66 11.69
CA SER A 151 1.81 28.82 12.84
C SER A 151 0.86 27.62 12.98
N ALA A 152 0.47 27.29 14.21
CA ALA A 152 -0.43 26.15 14.50
C ALA A 152 -1.76 26.24 13.74
N ARG A 153 -2.30 27.46 13.55
CA ARG A 153 -3.53 27.70 12.78
C ARG A 153 -3.37 27.34 11.31
N LEU A 154 -2.25 27.76 10.68
CA LEU A 154 -1.96 27.44 9.29
C LEU A 154 -1.71 25.94 9.12
N CYS A 155 -0.96 25.32 10.03
CA CYS A 155 -0.76 23.87 10.04
C CYS A 155 -2.09 23.11 10.13
N GLY A 156 -3.02 23.54 10.99
CA GLY A 156 -4.34 22.92 11.13
C GLY A 156 -5.19 23.03 9.87
N PHE A 157 -5.13 24.19 9.19
CA PHE A 157 -5.80 24.41 7.90
C PHE A 157 -5.23 23.49 6.81
N LEU A 158 -3.92 23.55 6.57
CA LEU A 158 -3.24 22.75 5.55
C LEU A 158 -3.39 21.24 5.81
N THR A 159 -3.38 20.82 7.08
CA THR A 159 -3.61 19.42 7.44
C THR A 159 -5.00 18.96 7.01
N LYS A 160 -6.05 19.75 7.26
CA LYS A 160 -7.42 19.40 6.83
C LYS A 160 -7.56 19.32 5.31
N VAL A 161 -6.88 20.22 4.60
CA VAL A 161 -6.86 20.31 3.14
C VAL A 161 -6.15 19.10 2.55
N PHE A 162 -4.94 18.78 3.01
CA PHE A 162 -4.10 17.75 2.39
C PHE A 162 -4.32 16.34 2.92
N SER A 163 -4.86 16.12 4.13
CA SER A 163 -4.92 14.78 4.73
C SER A 163 -5.74 13.79 3.91
N ARG A 164 -6.93 14.18 3.45
CA ARG A 164 -7.79 13.31 2.64
C ARG A 164 -7.14 12.96 1.31
N TRP A 165 -6.51 13.96 0.70
CA TRP A 165 -5.84 13.79 -0.58
C TRP A 165 -4.57 12.91 -0.46
N ILE A 166 -3.72 13.14 0.56
CA ILE A 166 -2.52 12.32 0.82
C ILE A 166 -2.91 10.87 1.06
N ILE A 167 -3.98 10.62 1.84
CA ILE A 167 -4.48 9.25 2.07
C ILE A 167 -4.89 8.60 0.76
N SER A 168 -5.74 9.27 -0.02
CA SER A 168 -6.26 8.73 -1.28
C SER A 168 -5.14 8.44 -2.28
N GLN A 169 -4.22 9.37 -2.46
CA GLN A 169 -3.11 9.21 -3.40
C GLN A 169 -2.12 8.15 -2.95
N LEU A 170 -1.81 8.06 -1.65
CA LEU A 170 -0.96 7.00 -1.15
C LEU A 170 -1.60 5.63 -1.35
N GLN A 171 -2.92 5.51 -1.14
CA GLN A 171 -3.65 4.27 -1.39
C GLN A 171 -3.62 3.89 -2.88
N ILE A 172 -3.96 4.82 -3.77
CA ILE A 172 -3.96 4.60 -5.22
C ILE A 172 -2.56 4.29 -5.72
N SER A 173 -1.58 5.13 -5.43
CA SER A 173 -0.20 4.98 -5.88
C SER A 173 0.42 3.68 -5.37
N THR A 174 0.20 3.31 -4.10
CA THR A 174 0.70 2.03 -3.58
C THR A 174 0.04 0.84 -4.26
N ALA A 175 -1.28 0.89 -4.50
CA ALA A 175 -1.99 -0.20 -5.17
C ALA A 175 -1.60 -0.32 -6.65
N GLU A 176 -1.45 0.79 -7.37
CA GLU A 176 -0.99 0.83 -8.76
C GLU A 176 0.45 0.34 -8.88
N PHE A 177 1.32 0.74 -7.95
CA PHE A 177 2.69 0.29 -7.89
C PHE A 177 2.77 -1.24 -7.76
N VAL A 178 2.06 -1.83 -6.78
CA VAL A 178 2.04 -3.28 -6.60
C VAL A 178 1.51 -3.98 -7.86
N LYS A 179 0.49 -3.41 -8.52
CA LYS A 179 -0.05 -3.95 -9.79
C LYS A 179 0.95 -3.85 -10.96
N SER A 180 1.64 -2.73 -11.13
CA SER A 180 2.67 -2.56 -12.17
C SER A 180 3.82 -3.53 -11.93
N TRP A 181 4.27 -3.66 -10.70
CA TRP A 181 5.33 -4.59 -10.34
C TRP A 181 4.96 -6.05 -10.58
N PHE A 182 3.73 -6.46 -10.23
CA PHE A 182 3.22 -7.79 -10.56
C PHE A 182 3.26 -8.10 -12.07
N ARG A 183 3.13 -7.08 -12.92
CA ARG A 183 3.21 -7.21 -14.39
C ARG A 183 4.65 -7.20 -14.90
N GLU A 184 5.49 -6.35 -14.34
CA GLU A 184 6.87 -6.12 -14.81
C GLU A 184 7.84 -7.21 -14.31
N GLU A 185 7.68 -7.67 -13.07
CA GLU A 185 8.58 -8.63 -12.43
C GLU A 185 7.79 -9.70 -11.62
N PRO A 186 7.06 -10.60 -12.29
CA PRO A 186 6.17 -11.55 -11.61
C PRO A 186 6.92 -12.53 -10.70
N ASP A 187 8.10 -13.00 -11.09
CA ASP A 187 8.90 -13.91 -10.27
C ASP A 187 9.42 -13.24 -9.00
N MET A 188 9.94 -12.01 -9.09
CA MET A 188 10.39 -11.23 -7.93
C MET A 188 9.22 -10.86 -7.00
N SER A 189 8.06 -10.57 -7.58
CA SER A 189 6.81 -10.33 -6.84
C SER A 189 6.41 -11.54 -6.00
N SER A 190 6.48 -12.74 -6.58
CA SER A 190 6.18 -13.98 -5.85
C SER A 190 7.17 -14.23 -4.70
N ILE A 191 8.47 -14.00 -4.92
CA ILE A 191 9.53 -14.15 -3.92
C ILE A 191 9.31 -13.21 -2.74
N ALA A 192 8.99 -11.94 -3.04
CA ALA A 192 8.73 -10.95 -2.01
C ALA A 192 7.47 -11.24 -1.19
N LEU A 193 6.38 -11.72 -1.83
CA LEU A 193 5.18 -12.17 -1.13
C LEU A 193 5.49 -13.38 -0.23
N MET A 194 6.19 -14.39 -0.76
CA MET A 194 6.56 -15.59 0.02
C MET A 194 7.30 -15.22 1.29
N ALA A 195 8.18 -14.24 1.21
CA ALA A 195 9.03 -13.96 2.33
C ALA A 195 8.57 -12.78 3.21
N LEU A 196 7.55 -12.03 2.78
CA LEU A 196 6.67 -11.34 3.73
C LEU A 196 6.02 -12.35 4.71
N PHE A 197 5.70 -13.57 4.28
CA PHE A 197 5.20 -14.61 5.19
C PHE A 197 6.29 -15.16 6.09
N ALA A 198 7.47 -15.47 5.55
CA ALA A 198 8.61 -15.97 6.33
C ALA A 198 9.02 -15.00 7.48
N MET A 199 8.97 -13.69 7.24
CA MET A 199 9.23 -12.68 8.27
C MET A 199 8.21 -12.69 9.43
N ASN A 200 6.98 -13.18 9.22
CA ASN A 200 6.02 -13.31 10.31
C ASN A 200 6.35 -14.51 11.21
N ASP A 201 6.93 -15.56 10.64
CA ASP A 201 7.31 -16.77 11.38
C ASP A 201 8.54 -16.52 12.27
N ASP A 202 9.55 -15.78 11.80
CA ASP A 202 10.72 -15.43 12.63
C ASP A 202 10.35 -14.57 13.85
N ASN A 203 9.31 -13.73 13.74
CA ASN A 203 8.77 -12.97 14.86
C ASN A 203 7.90 -13.81 15.82
N ALA A 204 7.47 -15.01 15.41
CA ALA A 204 6.68 -15.92 16.25
C ALA A 204 7.56 -16.82 17.13
N VAL A 205 8.85 -17.00 16.80
CA VAL A 205 9.80 -17.85 17.55
C VAL A 205 10.50 -17.08 18.70
N GLY A 206 10.19 -15.80 18.88
CA GLY A 206 10.78 -14.92 19.92
C GLY A 206 9.95 -14.74 21.19
N LYS A 207 9.14 -15.72 21.60
CA LYS A 207 8.45 -15.73 22.90
C LYS A 207 8.58 -17.06 23.62
#